data_AF-A0A936QAZ5-F1
#
_entry.id   AF-A0A936QAZ5-F1
#
_cell.length_a   1.000
_cell.length_b   1.000
_cell.length_c   1.000
_cell.angle_alpha   90.00
_cell.angle_beta   90.00
_cell.angle_gamma   90.00
#
_symmetry.space_group_name_H-M   'P 1'
#
loop_
_entity.id
_entity.type
_entity.pdbx_description
1 polymer ?
#
loop_
_entity_poly.entity_id
_entity_poly.type
_entity_poly.pdbx_seq_one_letter_code
_entity_poly.pdbx_strand_id
1 'polypeptide(L)'
;MALLETPGLLLGHGIALVVGAWPTNGASAPYQLSVTLSLAVFYLYSIYLLYLAARRFGAPAPAAGLFCSAMLVATNLWHYVVKEPAMAHGAGLALCCVVLFLLSGWPSRWEEIGSGSLILVGVSAGMLFLVRNTNMVLAPILATLVFRGRSVAPVLCS
;
A
#
# COMPACT_ATOMS: atom_id res chain seq x y z
N MET A 1 2.35 -11.76 -3.47
CA MET A 1 3.75 -11.30 -3.29
C MET A 1 4.47 -11.16 -4.61
N ALA A 2 4.54 -12.21 -5.43
CA ALA A 2 5.24 -12.17 -6.73
C ALA A 2 4.92 -10.95 -7.61
N LEU A 3 3.65 -10.52 -7.70
CA LEU A 3 3.27 -9.36 -8.50
C LEU A 3 3.92 -8.03 -8.04
N LEU A 4 4.07 -7.83 -6.73
CA LEU A 4 4.69 -6.62 -6.15
C LEU A 4 6.22 -6.62 -6.31
N GLU A 5 6.81 -7.80 -6.41
CA GLU A 5 8.26 -8.00 -6.60
C GLU A 5 8.67 -7.90 -8.08
N THR A 6 7.72 -8.00 -9.02
CA THR A 6 7.98 -7.94 -10.46
C THR A 6 8.88 -6.79 -10.90
N PRO A 7 8.70 -5.52 -10.48
CA PRO A 7 9.61 -4.45 -10.88
C PRO A 7 11.06 -4.73 -10.46
N GLY A 8 11.27 -5.20 -9.22
CA GLY A 8 12.60 -5.56 -8.73
C GLY A 8 13.20 -6.78 -9.43
N LEU A 9 12.38 -7.78 -9.75
CA LEU A 9 12.82 -8.98 -10.48
C LEU A 9 13.25 -8.65 -11.91
N LEU A 10 12.52 -7.78 -12.61
CA LEU A 10 12.87 -7.33 -13.95
C LEU A 10 14.16 -6.52 -13.96
N LEU A 11 14.33 -5.62 -12.99
CA LEU A 11 15.58 -4.87 -12.82
C LEU A 11 16.76 -5.79 -12.53
N GLY A 12 16.59 -6.74 -11.61
CA GLY A 12 17.64 -7.72 -11.28
C GLY A 12 18.01 -8.61 -12.46
N HIS A 13 17.02 -8.99 -13.27
CA HIS A 13 17.25 -9.75 -14.50
C HIS A 13 18.05 -8.95 -15.52
N GLY A 14 17.69 -7.68 -15.75
CA GLY A 14 18.43 -6.79 -16.65
C GLY A 14 19.89 -6.59 -16.22
N ILE A 15 20.12 -6.38 -14.92
CA ILE A 15 21.48 -6.24 -14.36
C ILE A 15 22.28 -7.54 -14.53
N ALA A 16 21.68 -8.69 -14.24
CA ALA A 16 22.34 -9.99 -14.40
C ALA A 16 22.73 -10.27 -15.86
N LEU A 17 21.87 -9.90 -16.82
CA LEU A 17 22.13 -10.04 -18.26
C LEU A 17 23.28 -9.14 -18.74
N VAL A 18 23.32 -7.88 -18.28
CA VAL A 18 24.33 -6.91 -18.73
C VAL A 18 25.70 -7.20 -18.13
N VAL A 19 25.77 -7.57 -16.84
CA VAL A 19 27.05 -7.80 -16.18
C VAL A 19 27.61 -9.20 -16.49
N GLY A 20 26.75 -10.18 -16.79
CA GLY A 20 27.16 -11.54 -17.19
C GLY A 20 27.91 -12.35 -16.13
N ALA A 21 28.20 -11.76 -14.96
CA ALA A 21 28.98 -12.38 -13.88
C ALA A 21 28.13 -13.25 -12.93
N TRP A 22 26.79 -13.22 -13.06
CA TRP A 22 25.89 -13.93 -12.16
C TRP A 22 24.91 -14.84 -12.90
N PRO A 23 24.52 -15.97 -12.30
CA PRO A 23 23.52 -16.85 -12.88
C PRO A 23 22.16 -16.13 -12.95
N THR A 24 21.52 -16.20 -14.12
CA THR A 24 20.17 -15.67 -14.39
C THR A 24 19.09 -16.64 -13.93
N ASN A 25 19.12 -17.00 -12.65
CA ASN A 25 18.22 -18.00 -12.06
C ASN A 25 17.10 -17.38 -11.19
N GLY A 26 17.00 -16.05 -11.13
CA GLY A 26 16.00 -15.36 -10.32
C GLY A 26 16.33 -15.21 -8.83
N ALA A 27 17.42 -15.83 -8.35
CA ALA A 27 17.79 -15.85 -6.94
C ALA A 27 19.20 -15.32 -6.65
N SER A 28 19.98 -14.98 -7.69
CA SER A 28 21.32 -14.42 -7.53
C SER A 28 21.31 -13.03 -6.87
N ALA A 29 22.47 -12.63 -6.35
CA ALA A 29 22.66 -11.35 -5.65
C ALA A 29 22.01 -10.12 -6.34
N PRO A 30 22.11 -9.92 -7.68
CA PRO A 30 21.45 -8.79 -8.33
C PRO A 30 19.92 -8.81 -8.23
N TYR A 31 19.29 -9.99 -8.19
CA TYR A 31 17.83 -10.10 -7.99
C TYR A 31 17.45 -9.72 -6.56
N GLN A 32 18.14 -10.27 -5.56
CA GLN A 32 17.85 -9.98 -4.15
C GLN A 32 18.01 -8.50 -3.83
N LEU A 33 19.05 -7.85 -4.35
CA LEU A 33 19.27 -6.42 -4.17
C LEU A 33 18.17 -5.59 -4.87
N SER A 34 17.86 -5.92 -6.11
CA SER A 34 16.87 -5.17 -6.91
C SER A 34 15.44 -5.30 -6.34
N VAL A 35 15.07 -6.49 -5.88
CA VAL A 35 13.79 -6.73 -5.18
C VAL A 35 13.75 -5.96 -3.87
N THR A 36 14.80 -6.04 -3.06
CA THR A 36 14.89 -5.29 -1.79
C THR A 36 14.74 -3.80 -2.00
N LEU A 37 15.46 -3.21 -2.96
CA LEU A 37 15.39 -1.78 -3.25
C LEU A 37 14.01 -1.38 -3.76
N SER A 38 13.43 -2.15 -4.68
CA SER A 38 12.09 -1.89 -5.21
C SER A 38 11.03 -1.92 -4.10
N LEU A 39 11.10 -2.88 -3.19
CA LEU A 39 10.17 -2.99 -2.06
C LEU A 39 10.39 -1.86 -1.05
N ALA A 40 11.64 -1.48 -0.77
CA ALA A 40 11.94 -0.36 0.11
C ALA A 40 11.35 0.96 -0.41
N VAL A 41 11.48 1.23 -1.71
CA VAL A 41 10.86 2.40 -2.35
C VAL A 41 9.33 2.34 -2.21
N PHE A 42 8.73 1.17 -2.46
CA PHE A 42 7.29 0.98 -2.32
C PHE A 42 6.81 1.22 -0.87
N TYR A 43 7.58 0.74 0.12
CA TYR A 43 7.28 0.95 1.54
C TYR A 43 7.36 2.43 1.93
N LEU A 44 8.43 3.13 1.56
CA LEU A 44 8.57 4.55 1.84
C LEU A 44 7.45 5.36 1.19
N TYR A 45 7.09 5.03 -0.06
CA TYR A 45 5.99 5.67 -0.76
C TYR A 45 4.65 5.42 -0.06
N SER A 46 4.40 4.21 0.44
CA SER A 46 3.17 3.89 1.17
C SER A 46 3.03 4.68 2.48
N ILE A 47 4.12 4.90 3.21
CA ILE A 47 4.11 5.75 4.42
C ILE A 47 3.86 7.22 4.07
N TYR A 48 4.41 7.69 2.94
CA TYR A 48 4.08 9.01 2.43
C TYR A 48 2.60 9.16 2.08
N LEU A 49 1.99 8.15 1.45
CA LEU A 49 0.55 8.12 1.18
C LEU A 49 -0.28 8.11 2.47
N LEU A 50 0.16 7.39 3.51
CA LEU A 50 -0.48 7.39 4.83
C LEU A 50 -0.44 8.79 5.46
N TYR A 51 0.70 9.49 5.36
CA TYR A 51 0.81 10.87 5.80
C TYR A 51 -0.21 11.75 5.08
N LEU A 52 -0.31 11.68 3.74
CA LEU A 52 -1.29 12.46 2.98
C LEU A 52 -2.73 12.10 3.36
N ALA A 53 -3.03 10.83 3.59
CA ALA A 53 -4.35 10.38 4.04
C ALA A 53 -4.71 10.99 5.40
N ALA A 54 -3.78 10.95 6.36
CA ALA A 54 -3.96 11.57 7.67
C ALA A 54 -4.20 13.09 7.57
N ARG A 55 -3.47 13.77 6.68
CA ARG A 55 -3.68 15.20 6.38
C ARG A 55 -5.08 15.48 5.81
N ARG A 56 -5.60 14.61 4.94
CA ARG A 56 -6.96 14.72 4.38
C ARG A 56 -8.06 14.51 5.41
N PHE A 57 -7.81 13.68 6.42
CA PHE A 57 -8.71 13.54 7.58
C PHE A 57 -8.62 14.70 8.58
N GLY A 58 -7.84 15.75 8.28
CA GLY A 58 -7.73 16.95 9.11
C GLY A 58 -6.66 16.89 10.20
N ALA A 59 -5.80 15.87 10.21
CA ALA A 59 -4.71 15.80 11.18
C ALA A 59 -3.70 16.95 10.95
N PRO A 60 -3.26 17.64 12.01
CA PRO A 60 -2.16 18.60 11.93
C PRO A 60 -0.89 17.93 11.39
N ALA A 61 -0.13 18.65 10.56
CA ALA A 61 1.14 18.16 9.99
C ALA A 61 2.08 17.48 11.00
N PRO A 62 2.37 18.06 12.19
CA PRO A 62 3.27 17.43 13.15
C PRO A 62 2.68 16.14 13.74
N ALA A 63 1.37 16.09 13.98
CA ALA A 63 0.71 14.89 14.50
C ALA A 63 0.71 13.75 13.45
N ALA A 64 0.43 14.07 12.18
CA ALA A 64 0.48 13.11 11.09
C ALA A 64 1.91 12.56 10.87
N GLY A 65 2.92 13.44 10.94
CA GLY A 65 4.32 13.05 10.85
C GLY A 65 4.74 12.14 12.01
N LEU A 66 4.41 12.52 13.25
CA LEU A 66 4.70 11.72 14.43
C LEU A 66 4.04 10.33 14.36
N PHE A 67 2.78 10.26 13.91
CA PHE A 67 2.07 9.00 13.72
C PHE A 67 2.77 8.09 12.70
N CYS A 68 3.16 8.63 11.54
CA CYS A 68 3.86 7.86 10.51
C CYS A 68 5.24 7.38 10.98
N SER A 69 5.99 8.24 11.68
CA SER A 69 7.28 7.89 12.28
C SER A 69 7.13 6.83 13.37
N ALA A 70 6.11 6.95 14.22
CA ALA A 70 5.80 5.95 15.24
C ALA A 70 5.42 4.61 14.60
N MET A 71 4.67 4.58 13.50
CA MET A 71 4.40 3.34 12.77
C MET A 71 5.68 2.67 12.27
N LEU A 72 6.63 3.43 11.71
CA LEU A 72 7.90 2.91 11.22
C LEU A 72 8.77 2.28 12.32
N VAL A 73 8.79 2.90 13.51
CA VAL A 73 9.68 2.50 14.61
C VAL A 73 9.01 1.52 15.59
N ALA A 74 7.72 1.69 15.85
CA ALA A 74 6.99 0.90 16.85
C ALA A 74 6.51 -0.44 16.30
N THR A 75 6.20 -0.51 15.00
CA THR A 75 5.97 -1.81 14.37
C THR A 75 7.32 -2.29 13.87
N ASN A 76 7.61 -3.59 13.97
CA ASN A 76 8.84 -4.22 13.45
C ASN A 76 9.02 -4.05 11.91
N LEU A 77 8.27 -3.15 11.29
CA LEU A 77 8.37 -2.76 9.90
C LEU A 77 9.78 -2.38 9.51
N TRP A 78 10.54 -1.66 10.34
CA TRP A 78 11.95 -1.40 10.06
C TRP A 78 12.76 -2.70 9.90
N HIS A 79 12.53 -3.68 10.78
CA HIS A 79 13.14 -5.01 10.70
C HIS A 79 12.75 -5.73 9.40
N TYR A 80 11.47 -5.67 9.03
CA TYR A 80 10.97 -6.28 7.80
C TYR A 80 11.41 -5.56 6.53
N VAL A 81 11.66 -4.25 6.57
CA VAL A 81 12.15 -3.51 5.39
C VAL A 81 13.63 -3.77 5.16
N VAL A 82 14.44 -3.83 6.23
CA VAL A 82 15.90 -3.89 6.12
C VAL A 82 16.43 -5.32 6.12
N LYS A 83 15.87 -6.21 6.95
CA LYS A 83 16.40 -7.57 7.15
C LYS A 83 15.66 -8.62 6.33
N GLU A 84 14.35 -8.47 6.16
CA GLU A 84 13.49 -9.46 5.48
C GLU A 84 12.47 -8.82 4.53
N PRO A 85 12.93 -8.04 3.52
CA PRO A 85 12.08 -7.21 2.65
C PRO A 85 10.99 -7.99 1.90
N ALA A 86 11.26 -9.26 1.57
CA ALA A 86 10.35 -10.15 0.85
C ALA A 86 9.22 -10.75 1.72
N MET A 87 9.11 -10.37 3.00
CA MET A 87 8.03 -10.83 3.86
C MET A 87 6.68 -10.18 3.50
N ALA A 88 5.60 -10.97 3.53
CA ALA A 88 4.24 -10.52 3.22
C ALA A 88 3.71 -9.41 4.14
N HIS A 89 4.37 -9.17 5.29
CA HIS A 89 3.96 -8.17 6.26
C HIS A 89 4.08 -6.74 5.74
N GLY A 90 5.21 -6.41 5.11
CA GLY A 90 5.41 -5.06 4.56
C GLY A 90 4.46 -4.78 3.40
N ALA A 91 4.30 -5.75 2.49
CA ALA A 91 3.40 -5.64 1.34
C ALA A 91 1.94 -5.39 1.75
N GLY A 92 1.46 -6.09 2.79
CA GLY A 92 0.12 -5.88 3.33
C GLY A 92 -0.07 -4.46 3.87
N LEU A 93 0.87 -3.97 4.67
CA LEU A 93 0.81 -2.59 5.19
C LEU A 93 0.81 -1.56 4.06
N ALA A 94 1.68 -1.74 3.06
CA ALA A 94 1.78 -0.80 1.96
C ALA A 94 0.48 -0.71 1.15
N LEU A 95 -0.15 -1.85 0.85
CA LEU A 95 -1.46 -1.90 0.20
C LEU A 95 -2.56 -1.28 1.07
N CYS A 96 -2.54 -1.48 2.38
CA CYS A 96 -3.47 -0.80 3.29
C CYS A 96 -3.34 0.72 3.21
N CYS A 97 -2.11 1.26 3.21
CA CYS A 97 -1.88 2.70 3.10
C CYS A 97 -2.37 3.26 1.75
N VAL A 98 -2.17 2.53 0.65
CA VAL A 98 -2.72 2.89 -0.67
C VAL A 98 -4.25 2.96 -0.63
N VAL A 99 -4.91 1.92 -0.11
CA VAL A 99 -6.38 1.89 0.01
C VAL A 99 -6.89 3.04 0.87
N LEU A 100 -6.27 3.29 2.03
CA LEU A 100 -6.63 4.41 2.91
C LEU A 100 -6.46 5.77 2.21
N PHE A 101 -5.38 5.95 1.46
CA PHE A 101 -5.16 7.17 0.70
C PHE A 101 -6.21 7.40 -0.38
N LEU A 102 -6.57 6.35 -1.14
CA LEU A 102 -7.64 6.43 -2.15
C LEU A 102 -8.98 6.78 -1.51
N LEU A 103 -9.33 6.13 -0.40
CA LEU A 103 -10.57 6.41 0.33
C LEU A 103 -10.60 7.81 0.95
N SER A 104 -9.46 8.31 1.45
CA SER A 104 -9.37 9.67 2.02
C SER A 104 -9.61 10.78 1.00
N GLY A 105 -9.46 10.48 -0.29
CA GLY A 105 -9.69 11.43 -1.39
C GLY A 105 -11.07 11.34 -2.02
N TRP A 106 -11.96 10.46 -1.53
CA TRP A 106 -13.30 10.35 -2.09
C TRP A 106 -14.16 11.59 -1.80
N PRO A 107 -14.90 12.08 -2.80
CA PRO A 107 -15.88 13.13 -2.59
C PRO A 107 -16.93 12.70 -1.57
N SER A 108 -17.50 13.67 -0.84
CA SER A 108 -18.60 13.42 0.10
C SER A 108 -19.85 12.87 -0.58
N ARG A 109 -19.99 13.09 -1.90
CA ARG A 109 -21.10 12.61 -2.71
C ARG A 109 -20.67 11.42 -3.56
N TRP A 110 -21.39 10.32 -3.42
CA TRP A 110 -21.11 9.08 -4.14
C TRP A 110 -21.20 9.21 -5.66
N GLU A 111 -22.10 10.08 -6.15
CA GLU A 111 -22.34 10.30 -7.58
C GLU A 111 -21.12 10.91 -8.30
N GLU A 112 -20.22 11.55 -7.56
CA GLU A 112 -18.98 12.16 -8.08
C GLU A 112 -17.82 11.15 -8.12
N ILE A 113 -18.01 9.93 -7.59
CA ILE A 113 -16.99 8.89 -7.62
C ILE A 113 -16.95 8.27 -9.02
N GLY A 114 -15.89 8.61 -9.76
CA GLY A 114 -15.63 7.97 -11.05
C GLY A 114 -15.42 6.46 -10.92
N SER A 115 -15.93 5.70 -11.90
CA SER A 115 -15.84 4.23 -11.94
C SER A 115 -14.40 3.71 -11.88
N GLY A 116 -13.42 4.49 -12.38
CA GLY A 116 -12.00 4.15 -12.29
C GLY A 116 -11.47 4.09 -10.86
N SER A 117 -11.91 5.00 -9.98
CA SER A 117 -11.50 5.02 -8.56
C SER A 117 -12.07 3.82 -7.80
N LEU A 118 -13.29 3.39 -8.13
CA LEU A 118 -13.90 2.18 -7.57
C LEU A 118 -13.14 0.91 -7.97
N ILE A 119 -12.77 0.80 -9.25
CA ILE A 119 -11.97 -0.32 -9.74
C ILE A 119 -10.61 -0.33 -9.05
N LEU A 120 -9.94 0.82 -8.93
CA LEU A 120 -8.63 0.90 -8.29
C LEU A 120 -8.68 0.48 -6.82
N VAL A 121 -9.67 0.95 -6.06
CA VAL A 121 -9.88 0.53 -4.66
C VAL A 121 -10.19 -0.96 -4.58
N GLY A 122 -11.05 -1.48 -5.46
CA GLY A 122 -11.40 -2.90 -5.51
C GLY A 122 -10.21 -3.79 -5.84
N VAL A 123 -9.38 -3.40 -6.81
CA VAL A 123 -8.16 -4.13 -7.18
C VAL A 123 -7.15 -4.08 -6.04
N SER A 124 -6.91 -2.92 -5.43
CA SER A 124 -5.98 -2.81 -4.30
C SER A 124 -6.45 -3.58 -3.08
N ALA A 125 -7.76 -3.56 -2.76
CA ALA A 125 -8.35 -4.34 -1.67
C ALA A 125 -8.34 -5.85 -1.97
N GLY A 126 -8.58 -6.25 -3.22
CA GLY A 126 -8.45 -7.65 -3.66
C GLY A 126 -7.01 -8.14 -3.58
N MET A 127 -6.03 -7.32 -3.98
CA MET A 127 -4.61 -7.61 -3.80
C MET A 127 -4.24 -7.75 -2.33
N LEU A 128 -4.78 -6.89 -1.46
CA LEU A 128 -4.56 -6.97 -0.01
C LEU A 128 -5.07 -8.30 0.58
N PHE A 129 -6.21 -8.78 0.09
CA PHE A 129 -6.76 -10.09 0.44
C PHE A 129 -5.87 -11.24 -0.05
N LEU A 130 -5.42 -11.19 -1.30
CA LEU A 130 -4.54 -12.21 -1.89
C LEU A 130 -3.16 -12.29 -1.23
N VAL A 131 -2.64 -11.17 -0.72
CA VAL A 131 -1.35 -11.15 -0.01
C VAL A 131 -1.45 -11.87 1.34
N ARG A 132 -2.57 -11.72 2.06
CA ARG A 132 -2.77 -12.37 3.36
C ARG A 132 -4.24 -12.48 3.71
N ASN A 133 -4.73 -13.71 3.89
CA ASN A 133 -6.11 -14.01 4.29
C ASN A 133 -6.51 -13.35 5.64
N THR A 134 -5.55 -13.17 6.56
CA THR A 134 -5.79 -12.46 7.83
C THR A 134 -6.23 -11.00 7.66
N ASN A 135 -6.00 -10.38 6.51
CA ASN A 135 -6.48 -9.03 6.22
C ASN A 135 -7.99 -8.96 5.96
N MET A 136 -8.71 -10.10 5.94
CA MET A 136 -10.19 -10.13 5.90
C MET A 136 -10.83 -9.29 7.02
N VAL A 137 -10.16 -9.13 8.16
CA VAL A 137 -10.65 -8.30 9.28
C VAL A 137 -10.83 -6.82 8.87
N LEU A 138 -10.11 -6.35 7.84
CA LEU A 138 -10.23 -4.97 7.33
C LEU A 138 -11.42 -4.80 6.37
N ALA A 139 -11.96 -5.88 5.82
CA ALA A 139 -13.11 -5.82 4.91
C ALA A 139 -14.34 -5.10 5.50
N PRO A 140 -14.80 -5.38 6.74
CA PRO A 140 -15.93 -4.65 7.33
C PRO A 140 -15.61 -3.16 7.58
N ILE A 141 -14.36 -2.81 7.88
CA ILE A 141 -13.96 -1.41 8.07
C ILE A 141 -13.98 -0.65 6.74
N LEU A 142 -13.46 -1.26 5.67
CA LEU A 142 -13.54 -0.70 4.33
C LEU A 142 -14.99 -0.56 3.87
N ALA A 143 -15.81 -1.60 4.10
CA ALA A 143 -17.23 -1.56 3.79
C ALA A 143 -17.92 -0.41 4.53
N THR A 144 -17.72 -0.25 5.83
CA THR A 144 -18.35 0.84 6.60
C THR A 144 -17.90 2.23 6.16
N LEU A 145 -16.64 2.42 5.76
CA LEU A 145 -16.17 3.71 5.21
C LEU A 145 -16.82 4.02 3.86
N VAL A 146 -16.98 3.00 3.01
CA VAL A 146 -17.69 3.10 1.73
C VAL A 146 -19.18 3.38 1.94
N PHE A 147 -19.83 2.67 2.88
CA PHE A 147 -21.26 2.80 3.17
C PHE A 147 -21.60 4.05 4.00
N ARG A 148 -20.67 4.62 4.80
CA ARG A 148 -20.90 5.90 5.49
C ARG A 148 -21.13 7.06 4.52
N GLY A 149 -20.56 7.01 3.32
CA GLY A 149 -20.85 7.95 2.23
C GLY A 149 -22.30 7.91 1.73
N ARG A 150 -23.11 6.90 2.11
CA ARG A 150 -24.55 6.83 1.80
C ARG A 150 -25.44 7.54 2.81
N SER A 151 -24.98 7.80 4.03
CA SER A 151 -25.85 8.23 5.13
C SER A 151 -26.00 9.74 5.32
N VAL A 152 -25.42 10.57 4.44
CA VAL A 152 -25.52 12.04 4.52
C VAL A 152 -25.97 12.66 3.19
N ALA A 153 -27.18 12.30 2.74
CA ALA A 153 -28.11 13.14 1.93
C ALA A 153 -29.23 12.26 1.32
N PRO A 154 -30.53 12.60 1.41
CA PRO A 154 -31.23 13.51 2.33
C PRO A 154 -32.52 12.89 2.94
N VAL A 155 -32.80 13.14 4.22
CA VAL A 155 -34.17 12.99 4.80
C VAL A 155 -34.74 14.37 5.20
N LEU A 156 -34.25 15.45 4.57
CA LEU A 156 -34.74 16.80 4.80
C LEU A 156 -34.97 17.50 3.46
N CYS A 157 -35.97 17.05 2.71
CA CYS A 157 -36.78 17.83 1.75
C CYS A 157 -37.77 16.91 1.03
N SER A 158 -38.96 16.73 1.61
CA SER A 158 -40.26 16.57 0.93
C SER A 158 -41.34 16.36 1.98
#